data_AF-A0A2A5IWP4-F1
#
_entry.id   AF-A0A2A5IWP4-F1
#
_cell.length_a   1.000
_cell.length_b   1.000
_cell.length_c   1.000
_cell.angle_alpha   90.00
_cell.angle_beta   90.00
_cell.angle_gamma   90.00
#
_symmetry.space_group_name_H-M   'P 1'
#
loop_
_entity.id
_entity.type
_entity.pdbx_description
1 polymer ?
#
loop_
_entity_poly.entity_id
_entity_poly.type
_entity_poly.pdbx_seq_one_letter_code
_entity_poly.pdbx_strand_id
1 'polypeptide(L)'
;MDRFTNWYNHEHRRTGISLHTPADVHFGLAPGKAADRRSVLVAAREQHPHRLGTTAVPKILDLPDSWINRPAAESKSAEDSETAAA
;
A
#
# COMPACT_ATOMS: atom_id res chain seq x y z
N MET A 1 12.92 -16.21 -10.07
CA MET A 1 12.52 -15.25 -9.02
C MET A 1 11.74 -14.07 -9.59
N ASP A 2 12.07 -13.60 -10.79
CA ASP A 2 11.48 -12.42 -11.43
C ASP A 2 9.94 -12.44 -11.51
N ARG A 3 9.35 -13.61 -11.80
CA ARG A 3 7.88 -13.74 -11.89
C ARG A 3 7.18 -13.49 -10.55
N PHE A 4 7.76 -14.00 -9.45
CA PHE A 4 7.23 -13.77 -8.11
C PHE A 4 7.38 -12.31 -7.70
N THR A 5 8.59 -11.74 -7.87
CA THR A 5 8.86 -10.36 -7.46
C THR A 5 8.01 -9.36 -8.24
N ASN A 6 7.82 -9.57 -9.55
CA ASN A 6 6.96 -8.72 -10.36
C ASN A 6 5.50 -8.77 -9.87
N TRP A 7 4.96 -9.99 -9.73
CA TRP A 7 3.58 -10.17 -9.23
C TRP A 7 3.42 -9.57 -7.83
N TYR A 8 4.37 -9.82 -6.92
CA TYR A 8 4.32 -9.33 -5.55
C TYR A 8 4.28 -7.81 -5.51
N ASN A 9 5.10 -7.14 -6.32
CA ASN A 9 5.21 -5.68 -6.28
C ASN A 9 4.10 -4.96 -7.04
N HIS A 10 3.60 -5.53 -8.13
CA HIS A 10 2.74 -4.80 -9.08
C HIS A 10 1.30 -5.32 -9.18
N GLU A 11 1.02 -6.54 -8.71
CA GLU A 11 -0.29 -7.17 -8.88
C GLU A 11 -0.93 -7.56 -7.54
N HIS A 12 -0.12 -8.07 -6.60
CA HIS A 12 -0.56 -8.52 -5.30
C HIS A 12 -1.01 -7.34 -4.42
N ARG A 13 -2.31 -7.30 -4.14
CA ARG A 13 -2.92 -6.28 -3.26
C ARG A 13 -3.02 -6.83 -1.84
N ARG A 14 -2.57 -6.05 -0.86
CA ARG A 14 -2.50 -6.49 0.54
C ARG A 14 -3.42 -5.65 1.42
N THR A 15 -4.13 -6.31 2.34
CA THR A 15 -5.05 -5.64 3.27
C THR A 15 -4.32 -4.70 4.24
N GLY A 16 -3.11 -5.05 4.66
CA GLY A 16 -2.28 -4.21 5.54
C GLY A 16 -1.78 -2.89 4.93
N ILE A 17 -1.99 -2.68 3.62
CA ILE A 17 -1.74 -1.41 2.93
C ILE A 17 -2.97 -1.00 2.11
N SER A 18 -4.17 -1.17 2.67
CA SER A 18 -5.41 -0.62 2.08
C SER A 18 -5.69 -1.10 0.64
N LEU A 19 -5.35 -2.37 0.38
CA LEU A 19 -5.44 -3.04 -0.93
C LEU A 19 -4.68 -2.30 -2.05
N HIS A 20 -3.62 -1.60 -1.70
CA HIS A 20 -2.59 -1.16 -2.63
C HIS A 20 -1.59 -2.28 -2.90
N THR A 21 -0.87 -2.14 -4.01
CA THR A 21 0.30 -2.97 -4.29
C THR A 21 1.52 -2.40 -3.56
N PRO A 22 2.57 -3.18 -3.30
CA PRO A 22 3.81 -2.67 -2.75
C PRO A 22 4.40 -1.50 -3.57
N ALA A 23 4.34 -1.57 -4.90
CA ALA A 23 4.80 -0.49 -5.77
C ALA A 23 3.97 0.79 -5.60
N ASP A 24 2.64 0.68 -5.44
CA ASP A 24 1.78 1.85 -5.24
C ASP A 24 2.15 2.63 -3.97
N VAL A 25 2.52 1.91 -2.91
CA VAL A 25 2.97 2.53 -1.66
C VAL A 25 4.38 3.09 -1.80
N HIS A 26 5.30 2.30 -2.37
CA HIS A 26 6.70 2.69 -2.50
C HIS A 26 6.89 3.95 -3.34
N PHE A 27 6.15 4.08 -4.45
CA PHE A 27 6.22 5.24 -5.33
C PHE A 27 5.23 6.36 -4.96
N GLY A 28 4.54 6.27 -3.81
CA GLY A 28 3.61 7.31 -3.36
C GLY A 28 2.35 7.48 -4.22
N LEU A 29 1.96 6.47 -4.99
CA LEU A 29 0.78 6.49 -5.88
C LEU A 29 -0.52 6.17 -5.14
N ALA A 30 -0.43 5.64 -3.92
CA ALA A 30 -1.59 5.19 -3.15
C ALA A 30 -2.65 6.28 -2.90
N PRO A 31 -2.30 7.54 -2.53
CA PRO A 31 -3.30 8.59 -2.30
C PRO A 31 -4.15 8.91 -3.54
N GLY A 32 -3.51 8.99 -4.72
CA GLY A 32 -4.22 9.25 -5.98
C GLY A 32 -5.19 8.12 -6.32
N LYS A 33 -4.74 6.87 -6.23
CA LYS A 33 -5.59 5.70 -6.46
C LYS A 33 -6.74 5.61 -5.44
N ALA A 34 -6.53 6.03 -4.20
CA ALA A 34 -7.60 6.08 -3.20
C ALA A 34 -8.65 7.15 -3.55
N ALA A 35 -8.24 8.31 -4.07
CA ALA A 35 -9.15 9.33 -4.57
C ALA A 35 -9.98 8.83 -5.77
N ASP A 36 -9.35 8.15 -6.73
CA ASP A 36 -10.04 7.56 -7.88
C ASP A 36 -11.09 6.53 -7.44
N ARG A 37 -10.72 5.63 -6.52
CA ARG A 37 -11.65 4.63 -5.96
C ARG A 37 -12.83 5.28 -5.25
N ARG A 38 -12.61 6.39 -4.53
CA ARG A 38 -13.68 7.16 -3.88
C ARG A 38 -14.64 7.73 -4.92
N SER A 39 -14.12 8.33 -5.99
CA SER A 39 -14.94 8.90 -7.09
C SER A 39 -15.83 7.82 -7.73
N VAL A 40 -15.26 6.65 -8.05
CA VAL A 40 -16.02 5.53 -8.63
C VAL A 40 -17.12 5.06 -7.69
N LEU A 41 -16.85 4.95 -6.39
CA LEU A 41 -17.87 4.55 -5.40
C LEU A 41 -18.99 5.58 -5.27
N VAL A 42 -18.67 6.86 -5.32
CA VAL A 42 -19.67 7.95 -5.31
C VAL A 42 -20.58 7.82 -6.53
N ALA A 43 -20.00 7.74 -7.74
CA ALA A 43 -20.77 7.61 -8.97
C ALA A 43 -21.65 6.34 -8.97
N ALA A 44 -21.12 5.21 -8.49
CA ALA A 44 -21.89 3.97 -8.41
C ALA A 44 -23.08 4.09 -7.45
N ARG A 45 -22.94 4.79 -6.32
CA ARG A 45 -24.02 5.02 -5.35
C ARG A 45 -25.11 5.92 -5.92
N GLU A 46 -24.73 6.95 -6.65
CA GLU A 46 -25.68 7.83 -7.35
C GLU A 46 -26.51 7.07 -8.38
N GLN A 47 -25.88 6.19 -9.15
CA GLN A 47 -26.56 5.39 -10.18
C GLN A 47 -27.41 4.25 -9.59
N HIS A 48 -26.97 3.65 -8.49
CA HIS A 48 -27.58 2.45 -7.93
C HIS A 48 -27.81 2.52 -6.41
N PRO A 49 -28.61 3.49 -5.91
CA PRO A 49 -28.79 3.71 -4.48
C PRO A 49 -29.44 2.50 -3.77
N HIS A 50 -30.28 1.73 -4.47
CA HIS A 50 -30.90 0.52 -3.93
C HIS A 50 -29.94 -0.68 -3.79
N ARG A 51 -28.76 -0.64 -4.44
CA ARG A 51 -27.71 -1.66 -4.31
C ARG A 51 -26.63 -1.25 -3.34
N LEU A 52 -26.35 0.05 -3.24
CA LEU A 52 -25.24 0.61 -2.46
C LEU A 52 -25.76 1.53 -1.36
N GLY A 53 -26.48 0.97 -0.40
CA GLY A 53 -27.20 1.74 0.64
C GLY A 53 -26.32 2.42 1.70
N THR A 54 -25.03 2.11 1.78
CA THR A 54 -24.10 2.80 2.69
C THR A 54 -23.49 4.00 2.00
N THR A 55 -23.54 5.18 2.61
CA THR A 55 -22.92 6.42 2.11
C THR A 55 -21.47 6.61 2.57
N ALA A 56 -21.09 5.99 3.70
CA ALA A 56 -19.73 6.09 4.25
C ALA A 56 -18.67 5.50 3.29
N VAL A 57 -17.54 6.17 3.18
CA VAL A 57 -16.39 5.64 2.43
C VAL A 57 -15.86 4.39 3.16
N PRO A 58 -15.55 3.28 2.44
CA PRO A 58 -14.96 2.10 3.07
C PRO A 58 -13.63 2.46 3.75
N LYS A 59 -13.49 2.09 5.03
CA LYS A 59 -12.26 2.33 5.83
C LYS A 59 -10.99 1.80 5.16
N ILE A 60 -11.12 0.74 4.37
CA ILE A 60 -10.00 0.13 3.65
C ILE A 60 -9.42 1.04 2.54
N LEU A 61 -10.05 2.17 2.22
CA LEU A 61 -9.48 3.18 1.31
C LEU A 61 -8.60 4.20 2.03
N ASP A 62 -8.69 4.26 3.36
CA ASP A 62 -7.79 5.08 4.16
C ASP A 62 -6.49 4.29 4.33
N LEU A 63 -5.38 4.83 3.83
CA LEU A 63 -4.07 4.20 3.99
C LEU A 63 -3.51 4.57 5.36
N PRO A 64 -3.36 3.61 6.31
CA PRO A 64 -2.67 3.89 7.56
C PRO A 64 -1.17 4.11 7.31
N ASP A 65 -0.45 4.69 8.28
CA ASP A 65 1.02 4.69 8.23
C ASP A 65 1.51 3.24 8.13
N SER A 66 2.09 2.89 6.98
CA SER A 66 2.34 1.49 6.59
C SER A 66 3.67 1.33 5.88
N TRP A 67 4.34 0.20 6.12
CA TRP A 67 5.59 -0.18 5.45
C TRP A 67 5.55 -1.61 4.93
N ILE A 68 6.29 -1.87 3.86
CA ILE A 68 6.58 -3.25 3.40
C ILE A 68 7.82 -3.78 4.12
N ASN A 69 8.85 -2.94 4.24
CA ASN A 69 10.02 -3.12 5.08
C ASN A 69 10.26 -1.79 5.79
N ARG A 70 9.92 -1.69 7.07
CA ARG A 70 10.30 -0.49 7.82
C ARG A 70 11.81 -0.48 7.90
N PRO A 71 12.50 0.60 7.55
CA PRO A 71 13.89 0.73 7.95
C PRO A 71 13.95 0.60 9.47
N ALA A 72 15.01 -0.04 9.99
CA ALA A 72 15.29 0.02 11.41
C ALA A 72 15.35 1.50 11.81
N ALA A 73 14.76 1.86 12.96
CA ALA A 73 15.04 3.16 13.55
C ALA A 73 16.56 3.25 13.71
N GLU A 74 17.16 4.38 13.32
CA GLU A 74 18.61 4.58 13.44
C GLU A 74 19.04 4.40 14.89
N SER A 75 19.45 3.18 15.25
CA SER A 75 20.33 2.95 16.37
C SER A 75 21.68 3.47 15.93
N LYS A 76 22.09 4.60 16.50
CA LYS A 76 23.46 5.10 16.40
C LYS A 76 24.43 3.93 16.71
N SER A 77 25.44 3.80 15.85
CA SER A 77 26.56 2.85 15.87
C SER A 77 26.39 1.57 15.03
N ALA A 78 26.72 1.68 13.74
CA ALA A 78 27.44 0.62 13.05
C ALA A 78 28.93 0.99 13.11
N GLU A 79 29.61 0.54 14.17
CA GLU A 79 31.06 0.39 14.16
C GLU A 79 31.39 -0.95 13.51
N ASP A 80 32.17 -0.87 12.44
CA ASP A 80 33.16 -1.80 11.91
C ASP A 80 32.82 -3.30 11.84
N SER A 81 32.62 -3.75 10.60
CA SER A 81 32.96 -5.11 10.18
C SER A 81 33.94 -5.03 9.02
N GLU A 82 35.18 -4.69 9.36
CA GLU A 82 36.36 -5.00 8.56
C GLU A 82 37.30 -5.88 9.40
N THR A 83 37.90 -6.89 8.78
CA THR A 83 38.92 -7.86 9.28
C THR A 83 38.37 -9.02 10.13
N ALA A 84 38.70 -10.30 9.92
CA ALA A 84 39.89 -10.91 9.31
C ALA A 84 39.62 -12.32 8.73
N ALA A 85 40.13 -12.58 7.53
CA ALA A 85 40.50 -13.92 7.08
C ALA A 85 42.01 -14.07 7.30
N ALA A 86 42.41 -15.04 8.12
CA ALA A 86 43.75 -15.60 8.22
C ALA A 86 43.62 -17.08 8.61
#